data_AF-A0A4Q7NSF0-F1
#
_entry.id   AF-A0A4Q7NSF0-F1
#
_cell.length_a   1.000
_cell.length_b   1.000
_cell.length_c   1.000
_cell.angle_alpha   90.00
_cell.angle_beta   90.00
_cell.angle_gamma   90.00
#
_symmetry.space_group_name_H-M   'P 1'
#
loop_
_entity.id
_entity.type
_entity.pdbx_description
1 polymer ?
#
loop_
_entity_poly.entity_id
_entity_poly.type
_entity_poly.pdbx_seq_one_letter_code
_entity_poly.pdbx_strand_id
1 'polypeptide(L)'
;MQGECLSDDRLDPQEDLPVPPATAPARGVTEPTLDDLLVSLRRVLAGRFDEVWAAICAAARITPSTRVADPDTLTRVLEATLAQGGAARISGQSLLIRQRSARTLARLGQ
;
A
#
# COMPACT_ATOMS: atom_id res chain seq x y z
N MET A 1 50.83 -21.02 13.54
CA MET A 1 49.49 -21.03 14.17
C MET A 1 48.48 -21.28 13.06
N GLN A 2 47.94 -22.50 13.00
CA GLN A 2 46.94 -22.93 12.03
C GLN A 2 45.57 -22.55 12.58
N GLY A 3 44.78 -21.79 11.83
CA GLY A 3 43.41 -21.47 12.18
C GLY A 3 42.49 -22.60 11.75
N GLU A 4 41.93 -23.32 12.71
CA GLU A 4 40.91 -24.33 12.49
C GLU A 4 39.61 -23.67 12.03
N CYS A 5 39.11 -24.12 10.89
CA CYS A 5 37.83 -23.73 10.32
C CYS A 5 36.73 -24.55 11.03
N LEU A 6 36.13 -23.96 12.07
CA LEU A 6 34.88 -24.42 12.70
C LEU A 6 33.75 -23.55 12.08
N SER A 7 32.60 -24.01 11.63
CA SER A 7 31.85 -25.22 11.95
C SER A 7 30.85 -25.51 10.83
N ASP A 8 30.48 -26.78 10.76
CA ASP A 8 29.42 -27.43 9.97
C ASP A 8 28.05 -26.73 10.18
N ASP A 9 27.68 -25.82 9.30
CA ASP A 9 26.38 -25.13 9.27
C ASP A 9 25.33 -26.07 8.67
N ARG A 10 24.96 -27.09 9.46
CA ARG A 10 23.84 -27.97 9.12
C ARG A 10 22.58 -27.13 9.17
N LEU A 11 22.13 -26.67 8.01
CA LEU A 11 20.75 -26.23 7.83
C LEU A 11 19.85 -27.37 8.32
N ASP A 12 19.17 -27.16 9.45
CA ASP A 12 18.02 -27.96 9.80
C ASP A 12 17.08 -27.99 8.59
N PRO A 13 16.57 -29.17 8.18
CA PRO A 13 15.59 -29.25 7.12
C PRO A 13 14.43 -28.34 7.53
N GLN A 14 14.19 -27.28 6.76
CA GLN A 14 13.10 -26.36 7.04
C GLN A 14 11.83 -27.20 7.17
N GLU A 15 11.29 -27.33 8.38
CA GLU A 15 9.99 -27.92 8.59
C GLU A 15 9.03 -27.17 7.65
N ASP A 16 8.41 -27.92 6.73
CA ASP A 16 7.38 -27.39 5.83
C ASP A 16 6.28 -26.80 6.72
N LEU A 17 6.35 -25.48 6.92
CA LEU A 17 5.35 -24.76 7.70
C LEU A 17 4.00 -25.02 7.03
N PRO A 18 2.98 -25.46 7.79
CA PRO A 18 1.69 -25.78 7.21
C PRO A 18 1.15 -24.55 6.48
N VAL A 19 0.94 -24.69 5.17
CA VAL A 19 0.33 -23.64 4.36
C VAL A 19 -1.09 -23.44 4.90
N PRO A 20 -1.45 -22.24 5.38
CA PRO A 20 -2.80 -21.99 5.85
C PRO A 20 -3.78 -22.29 4.71
N PRO A 21 -4.91 -22.95 4.99
CA PRO A 21 -5.89 -23.27 3.96
C PRO A 21 -6.32 -21.99 3.27
N ALA A 22 -6.49 -22.06 1.94
CA ALA A 22 -6.99 -20.95 1.15
C ALA A 22 -8.31 -20.45 1.76
N THR A 23 -8.24 -19.28 2.40
CA THR A 23 -9.42 -18.68 3.03
C THR A 23 -10.34 -18.22 1.91
N ALA A 24 -11.63 -18.57 2.03
CA ALA A 24 -12.64 -18.09 1.09
C ALA A 24 -12.51 -16.56 0.93
N PRO A 25 -12.69 -16.01 -0.29
CA PRO A 25 -12.55 -14.58 -0.53
C PRO A 25 -13.41 -13.82 0.47
N ALA A 26 -12.76 -12.99 1.30
CA ALA A 26 -13.43 -12.23 2.33
C ALA A 26 -14.52 -11.36 1.68
N ARG A 27 -15.79 -11.72 1.89
CA ARG A 27 -16.91 -10.85 1.55
C ARG A 27 -16.79 -9.59 2.41
N GLY A 28 -16.70 -8.42 1.77
CA GLY A 28 -16.64 -7.13 2.48
C GLY A 28 -15.35 -6.33 2.33
N VAL A 29 -14.43 -6.72 1.43
CA VAL A 29 -13.32 -5.82 1.05
C VAL A 29 -13.86 -4.71 0.15
N THR A 30 -14.04 -3.52 0.71
CA THR A 30 -14.39 -2.30 -0.05
C THR A 30 -13.18 -1.72 -0.76
N GLU A 31 -13.41 -1.08 -1.92
CA GLU A 31 -12.36 -0.28 -2.55
C GLU A 31 -11.93 0.87 -1.61
N PRO A 32 -10.62 1.15 -1.50
CA PRO A 32 -10.14 2.27 -0.72
C PRO A 32 -10.61 3.59 -1.36
N THR A 33 -10.86 4.57 -0.50
CA THR A 33 -11.32 5.90 -0.86
C THR A 33 -10.19 6.92 -0.79
N LEU A 34 -10.45 8.16 -1.25
CA LEU A 34 -9.53 9.26 -1.00
C LEU A 34 -9.38 9.54 0.50
N ASP A 35 -10.44 9.38 1.29
CA ASP A 35 -10.41 9.63 2.73
C ASP A 35 -9.45 8.66 3.44
N ASP A 36 -9.40 7.41 3.01
CA ASP A 36 -8.42 6.43 3.52
C ASP A 36 -6.98 6.89 3.28
N LEU A 37 -6.71 7.52 2.13
CA LEU A 37 -5.41 8.08 1.82
C LEU A 37 -5.10 9.27 2.73
N LEU A 38 -6.06 10.21 2.86
CA LEU A 38 -5.90 11.42 3.68
C LEU A 38 -5.63 11.07 5.14
N VAL A 39 -6.38 10.12 5.70
CA VAL A 39 -6.16 9.62 7.06
C VAL A 39 -4.76 9.01 7.20
N SER A 40 -4.33 8.21 6.23
CA SER A 40 -2.99 7.60 6.22
C SER A 40 -1.89 8.66 6.17
N LEU A 41 -1.96 9.60 5.22
CA LEU A 41 -0.98 10.66 5.03
C LEU A 41 -0.86 11.57 6.25
N ARG A 42 -1.99 11.96 6.86
CA ARG A 42 -1.99 12.76 8.09
C ARG A 42 -1.24 12.08 9.23
N ARG A 43 -1.37 10.76 9.36
CA ARG A 43 -0.68 9.99 10.40
C ARG A 43 0.82 9.89 10.15
N VAL A 44 1.23 9.67 8.90
CA VAL A 44 2.65 9.37 8.60
C VAL A 44 3.51 10.60 8.30
N LEU A 45 2.92 11.74 7.94
CA LEU A 45 3.66 12.96 7.57
C LEU A 45 3.78 14.01 8.69
N ALA A 46 3.26 13.75 9.89
CA ALA A 46 3.43 14.52 11.13
C ALA A 46 3.95 15.97 10.97
N GLY A 47 3.06 16.91 10.60
CA GLY A 47 3.37 18.34 10.44
C GLY A 47 3.74 18.79 9.03
N ARG A 48 4.08 17.87 8.13
CA ARG A 48 4.33 18.14 6.69
C ARG A 48 3.15 17.79 5.78
N PHE A 49 2.03 17.40 6.39
CA PHE A 49 0.86 16.94 5.64
C PHE A 49 0.39 17.97 4.61
N ASP A 50 0.21 19.23 5.00
CA ASP A 50 -0.34 20.25 4.10
C ASP A 50 0.58 20.56 2.92
N GLU A 51 1.90 20.61 3.15
CA GLU A 51 2.93 20.81 2.12
C GLU A 51 2.89 19.68 1.08
N VAL A 52 2.97 18.44 1.55
CA VAL A 52 2.99 17.26 0.68
C VAL A 52 1.64 17.05 0.00
N TRP A 53 0.53 17.32 0.69
CA TRP A 53 -0.81 17.22 0.13
C TRP A 53 -1.02 18.25 -0.98
N ALA A 54 -0.57 19.49 -0.80
CA ALA A 54 -0.60 20.50 -1.85
C ALA A 54 0.20 20.07 -3.10
N ALA A 55 1.40 19.48 -2.90
CA ALA A 55 2.21 18.94 -3.99
C ALA A 55 1.51 17.78 -4.73
N ILE A 56 0.86 16.87 -3.99
CA ILE A 56 0.06 15.77 -4.56
C ILE A 56 -1.11 16.33 -5.36
N CYS A 57 -1.87 17.29 -4.81
CA CYS A 57 -2.99 17.92 -5.50
C CYS A 57 -2.56 18.57 -6.82
N ALA A 58 -1.45 19.32 -6.80
CA ALA A 58 -0.90 19.96 -7.99
C ALA A 58 -0.52 18.92 -9.06
N ALA A 59 0.18 17.84 -8.67
CA ALA A 59 0.60 16.79 -9.59
C ALA A 59 -0.59 15.99 -10.15
N ALA A 60 -1.61 15.70 -9.33
CA ALA A 60 -2.82 15.00 -9.74
C ALA A 60 -3.81 15.90 -10.51
N ARG A 61 -3.54 17.21 -10.60
CA ARG A 61 -4.43 18.23 -11.18
C ARG A 61 -5.81 18.24 -10.53
N ILE A 62 -5.82 18.27 -9.20
CA ILE A 62 -7.04 18.38 -8.38
C ILE A 62 -6.93 19.55 -7.41
N THR A 63 -8.08 19.96 -6.87
CA THR A 63 -8.14 20.88 -5.74
C THR A 63 -8.24 20.09 -4.43
N PRO A 64 -7.79 20.63 -3.29
CA PRO A 64 -7.94 19.95 -1.99
C PRO A 64 -9.41 19.66 -1.61
N SER A 65 -10.36 20.39 -2.18
CA SER A 65 -11.81 20.20 -2.00
C SER A 65 -12.47 19.29 -3.04
N THR A 66 -11.69 18.74 -3.98
CA THR A 66 -12.21 17.85 -5.03
C THR A 66 -12.82 16.59 -4.38
N ARG A 67 -14.13 16.41 -4.57
CA ARG A 67 -14.77 15.13 -4.28
C ARG A 67 -14.39 14.12 -5.35
N VAL A 68 -13.84 12.99 -4.93
CA VAL A 68 -13.48 11.90 -5.83
C VAL A 68 -14.71 11.04 -6.05
N ALA A 69 -15.46 11.34 -7.10
CA ALA A 69 -16.57 10.51 -7.55
C ALA A 69 -16.15 9.55 -8.67
N ASP A 70 -15.05 9.85 -9.37
CA ASP A 70 -14.55 9.03 -10.47
C ASP A 70 -13.31 8.19 -10.07
N PRO A 71 -13.21 6.93 -10.52
CA PRO A 71 -12.07 6.06 -10.23
C PRO A 71 -10.72 6.54 -10.78
N ASP A 72 -10.72 7.37 -11.82
CA ASP A 72 -9.51 7.86 -12.50
C ASP A 72 -8.82 8.93 -11.66
N THR A 73 -9.59 9.72 -10.90
CA THR A 73 -9.11 10.75 -9.99
C THR A 73 -8.39 10.12 -8.81
N LEU A 74 -8.92 9.04 -8.22
CA LEU A 74 -8.18 8.30 -7.18
C LEU A 74 -6.87 7.75 -7.73
N THR A 75 -6.88 7.23 -8.96
CA THR A 75 -5.70 6.67 -9.62
C THR A 75 -4.62 7.75 -9.80
N ARG A 76 -4.97 8.92 -10.35
CA ARG A 76 -4.05 10.06 -10.48
C ARG A 76 -3.48 10.54 -9.14
N VAL A 77 -4.30 10.57 -8.08
CA VAL A 77 -3.85 10.94 -6.74
C VAL A 77 -2.86 9.92 -6.18
N LEU A 78 -3.12 8.62 -6.38
CA LEU A 78 -2.20 7.57 -5.94
C LEU A 78 -0.87 7.64 -6.69
N GLU A 79 -0.87 7.87 -8.00
CA GLU A 79 0.35 8.08 -8.80
C GLU A 79 1.16 9.29 -8.31
N ALA A 80 0.48 10.43 -8.08
CA ALA A 80 1.09 11.62 -7.52
C ALA A 80 1.68 11.39 -6.11
N THR A 81 0.99 10.60 -5.29
CA THR A 81 1.45 10.21 -3.95
C THR A 81 2.70 9.33 -4.03
N LEU A 82 2.76 8.39 -4.96
CA LEU A 82 3.93 7.54 -5.16
C LEU A 82 5.18 8.33 -5.56
N ALA A 83 4.99 9.42 -6.30
CA ALA A 83 6.06 10.30 -6.76
C ALA A 83 6.71 11.11 -5.61
N GLN A 84 6.03 11.32 -4.49
CA GLN A 84 6.58 12.07 -3.34
C GLN A 84 7.73 11.34 -2.62
N GLY A 85 7.84 10.02 -2.78
CA GLY A 85 8.82 9.21 -2.05
C GLY A 85 8.49 9.06 -0.55
N GLY A 86 9.44 8.52 0.22
CA GLY A 86 9.36 8.41 1.68
C GLY A 86 8.06 7.78 2.21
N ALA A 87 7.56 8.34 3.32
CA ALA A 87 6.34 7.86 3.98
C ALA A 87 5.08 7.99 3.10
N ALA A 88 4.98 9.03 2.29
CA ALA A 88 3.87 9.21 1.36
C ALA A 88 3.80 8.07 0.32
N ARG A 89 4.95 7.69 -0.26
CA ARG A 89 5.03 6.54 -1.19
C ARG A 89 4.56 5.24 -0.53
N ILE A 90 4.93 4.99 0.72
CA ILE A 90 4.51 3.79 1.46
C ILE A 90 2.98 3.78 1.61
N SER A 91 2.39 4.90 2.02
CA SER A 91 0.92 5.05 2.10
C SER A 91 0.25 4.82 0.74
N GLY A 92 0.78 5.40 -0.33
CA GLY A 92 0.27 5.20 -1.70
C GLY A 92 0.36 3.74 -2.16
N GLN A 93 1.48 3.05 -1.90
CA GLN A 93 1.64 1.63 -2.23
C GLN A 93 0.64 0.75 -1.47
N SER A 94 0.44 1.00 -0.17
CA SER A 94 -0.52 0.26 0.65
C SER A 94 -1.94 0.37 0.09
N LEU A 95 -2.36 1.56 -0.35
CA LEU A 95 -3.69 1.75 -0.94
C LEU A 95 -3.81 1.15 -2.34
N LEU A 96 -2.78 1.23 -3.17
CA LEU A 96 -2.78 0.58 -4.48
C LEU A 96 -2.94 -0.95 -4.38
N ILE A 97 -2.28 -1.58 -3.41
CA ILE A 97 -2.45 -3.01 -3.14
C ILE A 97 -3.90 -3.28 -2.77
N ARG A 98 -4.48 -2.52 -1.83
CA ARG A 98 -5.88 -2.68 -1.43
C ARG A 98 -6.86 -2.49 -2.58
N GLN A 99 -6.64 -1.48 -3.43
CA GLN A 99 -7.47 -1.23 -4.61
C GLN A 99 -7.41 -2.41 -5.59
N ARG A 100 -6.21 -2.94 -5.87
CA ARG A 100 -6.04 -4.12 -6.73
C ARG A 100 -6.69 -5.35 -6.12
N SER A 101 -6.50 -5.60 -4.83
CA SER A 101 -7.13 -6.71 -4.12
C SER A 101 -8.66 -6.63 -4.15
N ALA A 102 -9.24 -5.46 -3.85
CA ALA A 102 -10.68 -5.25 -3.89
C ALA A 102 -11.26 -5.53 -5.29
N ARG A 103 -10.60 -5.03 -6.35
CA ARG A 103 -11.01 -5.29 -7.74
C ARG A 103 -10.91 -6.76 -8.13
N THR A 104 -9.84 -7.43 -7.74
CA THR A 104 -9.67 -8.86 -8.01
C THR A 104 -10.74 -9.68 -7.30
N LEU A 105 -11.02 -9.40 -6.03
CA LEU A 105 -12.05 -10.11 -5.27
C LEU A 105 -13.46 -9.84 -5.82
N ALA A 106 -13.75 -8.60 -6.23
CA ALA A 106 -15.02 -8.26 -6.87
C ALA A 106 -15.23 -9.04 -8.18
N ARG A 107 -14.17 -9.29 -8.96
CA ARG A 107 -14.23 -10.10 -10.18
C ARG A 107 -14.42 -11.60 -9.91
N LEU A 108 -13.89 -12.12 -8.81
CA LEU A 108 -14.00 -13.54 -8.44
C LEU A 108 -15.32 -13.87 -7.74
N GLY A 109 -16.00 -12.87 -7.18
CA GLY A 109 -17.31 -13.02 -6.55
C GLY A 109 -18.50 -12.84 -7.50
N GLN A 110 -18.23 -12.54 -8.78
CA GLN A 110 -19.19 -12.55 -9.90
C GLN A 110 -19.14 -13.92 -10.59
#